data_AF-A0A535RF96-F1
#
_entry.id   AF-A0A535RF96-F1
#
_cell.length_a   1.000
_cell.length_b   1.000
_cell.length_c   1.000
_cell.angle_alpha   90.00
_cell.angle_beta   90.00
_cell.angle_gamma   90.00
#
_symmetry.space_group_name_H-M   'P 1'
#
loop_
_entity.id
_entity.type
_entity.pdbx_description
1 polymer ?
#
loop_
_entity_poly.entity_id
_entity_poly.type
_entity_poly.pdbx_seq_one_letter_code
_entity_poly.pdbx_strand_id
1 'polypeptide(L)'
;MPKDWLASWCQNDEDLGSAGPLLISPNLLFQSGKRGGGFLLDPNNLGHVDGQLYPPGGAGYTQAEVCFGNQSDATFGSFAYAAPFVYLECDGRGVVAINTNTSAPSFSACDPACAAPNWHNGGTHTFGPPIVAGGAVWEIGTDGSGLWAFDQATGAQLFHSASFTAHRFVTPSEAGGHVYVAAGDTILSFNMQFGVLPSSPEPQPSRSPILPATPTPAPGRSPVDPASPPPPPTDR
;
A
#
# COMPACT_ATOMS: atom_id res chain seq x y z
N MET A 1 -5.47 1.32 -16.83
CA MET A 1 -4.13 0.70 -16.99
C MET A 1 -3.42 1.35 -18.16
N PRO A 2 -2.09 1.49 -18.16
CA PRO A 2 -1.39 2.23 -19.21
C PRO A 2 -1.51 1.57 -20.59
N LYS A 3 -1.31 2.37 -21.64
CA LYS A 3 -1.36 1.92 -23.04
C LYS A 3 -0.43 0.75 -23.35
N ASP A 4 0.73 0.72 -22.69
CA ASP A 4 1.78 -0.28 -22.86
C ASP A 4 1.60 -1.50 -21.93
N TRP A 5 0.48 -1.60 -21.19
CA TRP A 5 0.24 -2.65 -20.19
C TRP A 5 0.59 -4.05 -20.70
N LEU A 6 0.09 -4.46 -21.86
CA LEU A 6 0.32 -5.81 -22.35
C LEU A 6 1.81 -6.09 -22.59
N ALA A 7 2.48 -5.17 -23.27
CA ALA A 7 3.86 -5.35 -23.74
C ALA A 7 4.91 -5.10 -22.63
N SER A 8 4.64 -4.18 -21.70
CA SER A 8 5.62 -3.72 -20.71
C SER A 8 5.33 -4.19 -19.29
N TRP A 9 4.11 -4.67 -19.01
CA TRP A 9 3.69 -5.10 -17.67
C TRP A 9 3.33 -6.58 -17.61
N CYS A 10 2.55 -7.07 -18.58
CA CYS A 10 1.97 -8.41 -18.52
C CYS A 10 2.88 -9.50 -19.11
N GLN A 11 3.50 -9.26 -20.26
CA GLN A 11 4.23 -10.31 -21.00
C GLN A 11 5.60 -10.67 -20.40
N ASN A 12 6.11 -9.81 -19.53
CA ASN A 12 7.46 -9.86 -18.98
C ASN A 12 7.49 -10.00 -17.45
N ASP A 13 6.39 -10.46 -16.85
CA ASP A 13 6.28 -10.66 -15.38
C ASP A 13 6.62 -9.38 -14.61
N GLU A 14 6.18 -8.22 -15.09
CA GLU A 14 6.33 -6.94 -14.38
C GLU A 14 5.04 -6.56 -13.61
N ASP A 15 4.08 -7.48 -13.62
CA ASP A 15 2.81 -7.54 -12.92
C ASP A 15 2.39 -6.28 -12.18
N LEU A 16 1.39 -5.60 -12.75
CA LEU A 16 0.64 -4.60 -12.02
C LEU A 16 -0.08 -5.20 -10.78
N GLY A 17 -0.36 -6.50 -10.79
CA GLY A 17 -1.03 -7.20 -9.69
C GLY A 17 -0.12 -7.54 -8.51
N SER A 18 1.19 -7.32 -8.60
CA SER A 18 2.11 -7.53 -7.49
C SER A 18 2.00 -6.48 -6.40
N ALA A 19 1.32 -5.37 -6.65
CA ALA A 19 0.96 -4.38 -5.65
C ALA A 19 -0.54 -4.07 -5.69
N GLY A 20 -1.15 -3.98 -4.50
CA GLY A 20 -2.55 -3.65 -4.32
C GLY A 20 -2.81 -2.15 -4.56
N PRO A 21 -3.94 -1.80 -5.19
CA PRO A 21 -4.28 -0.41 -5.42
C PRO A 21 -4.53 0.35 -4.11
N LEU A 22 -4.16 1.63 -4.10
CA LEU A 22 -4.34 2.54 -2.98
C LEU A 22 -5.44 3.55 -3.28
N LEU A 23 -6.54 3.50 -2.53
CA LEU A 23 -7.59 4.50 -2.62
C LEU A 23 -7.14 5.79 -1.90
N ILE A 24 -6.92 6.87 -2.66
CA ILE A 24 -6.56 8.18 -2.11
C ILE A 24 -7.82 8.94 -1.65
N SER A 25 -8.88 8.86 -2.46
CA SER A 25 -10.19 9.46 -2.18
C SER A 25 -11.28 8.69 -2.93
N PRO A 26 -12.57 8.95 -2.69
CA PRO A 26 -13.66 8.31 -3.44
C PRO A 26 -13.57 8.46 -4.98
N ASN A 27 -12.78 9.41 -5.48
CA ASN A 27 -12.63 9.70 -6.91
C ASN A 27 -11.17 9.60 -7.40
N LEU A 28 -10.26 9.08 -6.58
CA LEU A 28 -8.85 8.98 -6.96
C LEU A 28 -8.20 7.76 -6.33
N LEU A 29 -7.55 6.97 -7.18
CA LEU A 29 -6.84 5.74 -6.82
C LEU A 29 -5.44 5.80 -7.41
N PHE A 30 -4.44 5.42 -6.63
CA PHE A 30 -3.07 5.20 -7.08
C PHE A 30 -2.81 3.71 -7.33
N GLN A 31 -2.05 3.42 -8.39
CA GLN A 31 -1.55 2.06 -8.65
C GLN A 31 -0.13 2.09 -9.20
N SER A 32 0.66 1.07 -8.82
CA SER A 32 1.99 0.77 -9.37
C SER A 32 2.19 -0.76 -9.40
N GLY A 33 3.37 -1.22 -9.77
CA GLY A 33 3.77 -2.64 -9.81
C GLY A 33 5.24 -2.80 -10.15
N LYS A 34 5.67 -4.03 -10.46
CA LYS A 34 7.10 -4.36 -10.63
C LYS A 34 7.79 -3.60 -11.76
N ARG A 35 7.03 -3.09 -12.73
CA ARG A 35 7.56 -2.20 -13.78
C ARG A 35 8.05 -0.82 -13.27
N GLY A 36 7.72 -0.41 -12.05
CA GLY A 36 8.24 0.81 -11.41
C GLY A 36 7.62 2.14 -11.85
N GLY A 37 6.56 2.07 -12.67
CA GLY A 37 5.73 3.23 -13.04
C GLY A 37 4.49 3.40 -12.17
N GLY A 38 4.06 4.63 -11.93
CA GLY A 38 2.83 4.94 -11.19
C GLY A 38 1.69 5.45 -12.08
N PHE A 39 0.46 5.21 -11.63
CA PHE A 39 -0.76 5.70 -12.28
C PHE A 39 -1.75 6.27 -11.28
N LEU A 40 -2.51 7.27 -11.71
CA LEU A 40 -3.73 7.69 -11.06
C LEU A 40 -4.93 7.28 -11.90
N LEU A 41 -5.94 6.70 -11.25
CA LEU A 41 -7.17 6.18 -11.86
C LEU A 41 -8.40 6.80 -11.16
N ASP A 42 -9.52 6.88 -11.88
CA ASP A 42 -10.82 7.11 -11.26
C ASP A 42 -11.40 5.76 -10.80
N PRO A 43 -11.57 5.51 -9.49
CA PRO A 43 -12.12 4.24 -8.99
C PRO A 43 -13.58 4.00 -9.43
N ASN A 44 -14.32 5.04 -9.84
CA ASN A 44 -15.68 4.91 -10.35
C ASN A 44 -15.73 4.68 -11.87
N ASN A 45 -14.60 4.87 -12.56
CA ASN A 45 -14.44 4.63 -13.98
C ASN A 45 -12.96 4.34 -14.30
N LEU A 46 -12.54 3.08 -14.17
CA LEU A 46 -11.14 2.68 -14.35
C LEU A 46 -10.59 2.92 -15.78
N GLY A 47 -11.45 3.32 -16.74
CA GLY A 47 -11.02 3.81 -18.04
C GLY A 47 -10.46 2.76 -19.01
N HIS A 48 -10.53 1.47 -18.68
CA HIS A 48 -9.90 0.38 -19.45
C HIS A 48 -8.37 0.58 -19.62
N VAL A 49 -7.81 0.07 -20.73
CA VAL A 49 -6.42 0.32 -21.14
C VAL A 49 -6.35 1.72 -21.75
N ASP A 50 -5.30 2.47 -21.40
CA ASP A 50 -5.04 3.86 -21.78
C ASP A 50 -5.95 4.92 -21.14
N GLY A 51 -6.82 4.54 -20.19
CA GLY A 51 -7.77 5.45 -19.54
C GLY A 51 -7.37 5.99 -18.16
N GLN A 52 -6.09 5.91 -17.79
CA GLN A 52 -5.60 6.52 -16.56
C GLN A 52 -5.71 8.05 -16.57
N LEU A 53 -5.94 8.66 -15.40
CA LEU A 53 -5.95 10.10 -15.21
C LEU A 53 -4.54 10.70 -15.31
N TYR A 54 -3.54 9.97 -14.80
CA TYR A 54 -2.13 10.37 -14.84
C TYR A 54 -1.21 9.15 -14.87
N PRO A 55 -0.07 9.21 -15.60
CA PRO A 55 0.18 10.15 -16.69
C PRO A 55 -0.89 9.96 -17.79
N PRO A 56 -1.37 11.05 -18.42
CA PRO A 56 -2.47 10.96 -19.38
C PRO A 56 -2.11 10.00 -20.53
N GLY A 57 -3.11 9.24 -20.97
CA GLY A 57 -2.97 8.28 -22.07
C GLY A 57 -2.77 8.89 -23.45
N GLY A 58 -2.85 8.06 -24.48
CA GLY A 58 -2.84 8.45 -25.88
C GLY A 58 -1.47 8.35 -26.56
N ALA A 59 -1.25 9.13 -27.63
CA ALA A 59 -0.03 9.06 -28.44
C ALA A 59 1.22 9.59 -27.73
N GLY A 60 1.06 10.42 -26.70
CA GLY A 60 2.14 11.02 -25.90
C GLY A 60 2.37 10.35 -24.55
N TYR A 61 1.76 9.19 -24.29
CA TYR A 61 1.95 8.46 -23.03
C TYR A 61 3.44 8.23 -22.77
N THR A 62 3.89 8.67 -21.59
CA THR A 62 5.21 8.41 -21.05
C THR A 62 5.02 7.95 -19.61
N GLN A 63 5.65 6.83 -19.26
CA GLN A 63 5.60 6.30 -17.90
C GLN A 63 6.07 7.37 -16.90
N ALA A 64 5.34 7.53 -15.80
CA ALA A 64 5.76 8.34 -14.68
C ALA A 64 6.47 7.42 -13.68
N GLU A 65 7.81 7.52 -13.62
CA GLU A 65 8.63 6.67 -12.75
C GLU A 65 8.38 6.98 -11.28
N VAL A 66 8.29 5.94 -10.45
CA VAL A 66 8.13 6.08 -8.98
C VAL A 66 9.27 5.43 -8.19
N CYS A 67 10.14 4.66 -8.83
CA CYS A 67 11.23 3.94 -8.17
C CYS A 67 12.61 4.18 -8.79
N PHE A 68 13.03 5.45 -8.91
CA PHE A 68 14.36 5.85 -9.40
C PHE A 68 14.69 5.32 -10.81
N GLY A 69 13.66 5.21 -11.65
CA GLY A 69 13.75 4.58 -12.96
C GLY A 69 14.07 3.08 -12.93
N ASN A 70 13.97 2.42 -11.76
CA ASN A 70 13.95 0.97 -11.72
C ASN A 70 12.69 0.48 -12.42
N GLN A 71 12.90 -0.43 -13.35
CA GLN A 71 11.95 -0.78 -14.38
C GLN A 71 11.70 -2.30 -14.43
N SER A 72 12.22 -3.01 -13.43
CA SER A 72 12.06 -4.44 -13.23
C SER A 72 12.05 -4.75 -11.74
N ASP A 73 11.10 -5.57 -11.28
CA ASP A 73 10.95 -5.95 -9.87
C ASP A 73 10.99 -4.75 -8.91
N ALA A 74 10.36 -3.63 -9.30
CA ALA A 74 10.59 -2.34 -8.67
C ALA A 74 9.79 -2.08 -7.38
N THR A 75 8.56 -2.56 -7.27
CA THR A 75 7.73 -2.34 -6.08
C THR A 75 6.65 -3.41 -5.95
N PHE A 76 6.31 -3.76 -4.70
CA PHE A 76 5.42 -4.87 -4.38
C PHE A 76 4.50 -4.59 -3.18
N GLY A 77 3.47 -5.44 -3.06
CA GLY A 77 2.59 -5.53 -1.91
C GLY A 77 1.53 -4.42 -1.87
N SER A 78 1.80 -3.27 -1.28
CA SER A 78 0.82 -2.18 -1.19
C SER A 78 1.49 -0.83 -0.92
N PHE A 79 0.68 0.23 -0.86
CA PHE A 79 1.12 1.61 -0.67
C PHE A 79 0.39 2.23 0.52
N ALA A 80 0.90 3.34 1.03
CA ALA A 80 0.23 4.13 2.06
C ALA A 80 -0.01 5.56 1.59
N TYR A 81 -1.01 6.23 2.18
CA TYR A 81 -1.33 7.62 1.86
C TYR A 81 -1.47 8.45 3.13
N ALA A 82 -0.76 9.57 3.17
CA ALA A 82 -1.09 10.69 4.05
C ALA A 82 -0.77 11.97 3.29
N ALA A 83 -1.76 12.84 3.16
CA ALA A 83 -1.63 14.02 2.30
C ALA A 83 -0.39 14.84 2.67
N PRO A 84 0.41 15.29 1.67
CA PRO A 84 0.17 15.18 0.22
C PRO A 84 0.81 13.95 -0.44
N PHE A 85 1.34 12.99 0.31
CA PHE A 85 2.22 11.96 -0.22
C PHE A 85 1.54 10.59 -0.35
N VAL A 86 1.88 9.89 -1.43
CA VAL A 86 1.79 8.44 -1.51
C VAL A 86 3.17 7.88 -1.16
N TYR A 87 3.19 6.86 -0.30
CA TYR A 87 4.39 6.18 0.14
C TYR A 87 4.42 4.77 -0.44
N LEU A 88 5.60 4.37 -0.92
CA LEU A 88 5.84 3.05 -1.47
C LEU A 88 7.28 2.62 -1.19
N GLU A 89 7.47 1.30 -1.06
CA GLU A 89 8.79 0.70 -1.12
C GLU A 89 9.26 0.62 -2.56
N CYS A 90 10.55 0.80 -2.77
CA CYS A 90 11.22 0.48 -4.01
C CYS A 90 12.27 -0.59 -3.74
N ASP A 91 12.16 -1.75 -4.40
CA ASP A 91 12.93 -2.94 -4.05
C ASP A 91 14.44 -2.65 -4.14
N GLY A 92 15.13 -2.87 -3.02
CA GLY A 92 16.56 -2.59 -2.87
C GLY A 92 16.94 -1.11 -2.95
N ARG A 93 15.96 -0.19 -2.85
CA ARG A 93 16.13 1.27 -2.97
C ARG A 93 15.38 2.05 -1.89
N GLY A 94 15.02 1.38 -0.80
CA GLY A 94 14.37 1.99 0.35
C GLY A 94 12.94 2.43 0.08
N VAL A 95 12.52 3.51 0.75
CA VAL A 95 11.16 4.05 0.70
C VAL A 95 11.14 5.39 -0.02
N VAL A 96 10.07 5.63 -0.77
CA VAL A 96 9.82 6.86 -1.51
C VAL A 96 8.49 7.47 -1.07
N ALA A 97 8.46 8.80 -0.99
CA ALA A 97 7.25 9.59 -0.92
C ALA A 97 7.09 10.42 -2.20
N ILE A 98 6.04 10.14 -2.97
CA ILE A 98 5.69 10.92 -4.17
C ILE A 98 4.63 11.96 -3.85
N ASN A 99 4.93 13.23 -4.13
CA ASN A 99 4.00 14.32 -3.90
C ASN A 99 2.85 14.22 -4.91
N THR A 100 1.63 14.08 -4.40
CA THR A 100 0.44 13.81 -5.20
C THR A 100 -0.53 14.99 -5.14
N ASN A 101 -0.82 15.58 -6.30
CA ASN A 101 -1.86 16.59 -6.45
C ASN A 101 -3.20 15.90 -6.68
N THR A 102 -4.06 15.96 -5.68
CA THR A 102 -5.39 15.33 -5.72
C THR A 102 -6.46 16.20 -6.39
N SER A 103 -6.27 17.52 -6.42
CA SER A 103 -7.19 18.47 -7.07
C SER A 103 -7.05 18.51 -8.58
N ALA A 104 -5.83 18.31 -9.07
CA ALA A 104 -5.51 18.10 -10.48
C ALA A 104 -4.67 16.82 -10.56
N PRO A 105 -5.32 15.64 -10.73
CA PRO A 105 -4.68 14.33 -10.63
C PRO A 105 -3.33 14.25 -11.33
N SER A 106 -2.27 14.29 -10.53
CA SER A 106 -0.89 14.16 -10.97
C SER A 106 0.01 13.88 -9.78
N PHE A 107 1.23 13.42 -10.03
CA PHE A 107 2.27 13.36 -9.00
C PHE A 107 3.63 13.76 -9.58
N SER A 108 4.55 14.18 -8.72
CA SER A 108 5.95 14.38 -9.09
C SER A 108 6.62 13.02 -9.24
N ALA A 109 7.12 12.70 -10.44
CA ALA A 109 7.84 11.45 -10.67
C ALA A 109 9.09 11.35 -9.78
N CYS A 110 9.38 10.16 -9.29
CA CYS A 110 10.64 9.81 -8.63
C CYS A 110 11.53 9.09 -9.65
N ASP A 111 12.08 9.88 -10.57
CA ASP A 111 13.11 9.44 -11.52
C ASP A 111 14.46 9.24 -10.79
N PRO A 112 15.58 8.93 -11.46
CA PRO A 112 16.86 8.73 -10.78
C PRO A 112 17.29 9.85 -9.83
N ALA A 113 16.78 11.08 -9.98
CA ALA A 113 17.08 12.20 -9.09
C ALA A 113 16.09 12.34 -7.92
N CYS A 114 14.86 11.81 -8.07
CA CYS A 114 13.78 11.87 -7.08
C CYS A 114 13.69 13.21 -6.35
N ALA A 115 13.65 14.30 -7.13
CA ALA A 115 13.80 15.65 -6.61
C ALA A 115 12.63 16.06 -5.69
N ALA A 116 12.92 16.99 -4.79
CA ALA A 116 11.89 17.68 -4.01
C ALA A 116 10.78 18.22 -4.95
N PRO A 117 9.50 18.17 -4.55
CA PRO A 117 8.98 17.95 -3.19
C PRO A 117 8.88 16.48 -2.75
N ASN A 118 9.29 15.52 -3.59
CA ASN A 118 9.44 14.14 -3.15
C ASN A 118 10.52 14.02 -2.08
N TRP A 119 10.47 12.94 -1.31
CA TRP A 119 11.59 12.53 -0.47
C TRP A 119 11.79 11.02 -0.56
N HIS A 120 12.99 10.57 -0.23
CA HIS A 120 13.32 9.15 -0.16
C HIS A 120 14.32 8.88 0.96
N ASN A 121 14.31 7.67 1.51
CA ASN A 121 15.28 7.24 2.52
C ASN A 121 15.40 5.70 2.56
N GLY A 122 16.28 5.16 3.40
CA GLY A 122 16.53 3.73 3.53
C GLY A 122 17.60 3.18 2.58
N GLY A 123 18.18 4.02 1.72
CA GLY A 123 19.34 3.66 0.90
C GLY A 123 19.11 2.43 0.05
N THR A 124 19.86 1.35 0.31
CA THR A 124 19.78 0.09 -0.44
C THR A 124 18.95 -1.00 0.26
N HIS A 125 18.23 -0.66 1.33
CA HIS A 125 17.40 -1.61 2.04
C HIS A 125 16.18 -2.02 1.19
N THR A 126 15.75 -3.27 1.38
CA THR A 126 14.49 -3.77 0.81
C THR A 126 13.42 -3.78 1.89
N PHE A 127 12.41 -2.93 1.72
CA PHE A 127 11.29 -2.85 2.65
C PHE A 127 10.08 -3.67 2.20
N GLY A 128 9.20 -3.97 3.14
CA GLY A 128 7.85 -4.45 2.86
C GLY A 128 6.93 -3.29 2.49
N PRO A 129 5.61 -3.50 2.45
CA PRO A 129 4.68 -2.41 2.21
C PRO A 129 4.56 -1.47 3.42
N PRO A 130 4.47 -0.14 3.21
CA PRO A 130 4.38 0.83 4.29
C PRO A 130 3.02 0.87 4.99
N ILE A 131 3.01 1.40 6.21
CA ILE A 131 1.86 2.10 6.79
C ILE A 131 2.24 3.51 7.21
N VAL A 132 1.26 4.39 7.36
CA VAL A 132 1.44 5.70 8.01
C VAL A 132 0.72 5.71 9.35
N ALA A 133 1.45 5.99 10.43
CA ALA A 133 0.88 6.15 11.76
C ALA A 133 1.76 7.00 12.67
N GLY A 134 1.13 7.78 13.57
CA GLY A 134 1.86 8.59 14.55
C GLY A 134 2.77 9.67 13.92
N GLY A 135 2.46 10.13 12.70
CA GLY A 135 3.29 11.06 11.95
C GLY A 135 4.50 10.44 11.25
N ALA A 136 4.59 9.11 11.21
CA ALA A 136 5.69 8.38 10.60
C ALA A 136 5.22 7.36 9.55
N VAL A 137 6.07 7.13 8.56
CA VAL A 137 6.00 6.01 7.62
C VAL A 137 6.78 4.84 8.22
N TRP A 138 6.10 3.72 8.44
CA TRP A 138 6.67 2.54 9.06
C TRP A 138 6.91 1.45 8.03
N GLU A 139 8.12 0.92 8.04
CA GLU A 139 8.63 -0.01 7.02
C GLU A 139 9.37 -1.17 7.67
N ILE A 140 9.06 -2.41 7.24
CA ILE A 140 9.77 -3.61 7.71
C ILE A 140 10.88 -3.94 6.72
N GLY A 141 12.13 -3.94 7.18
CA GLY A 141 13.30 -4.43 6.46
C GLY A 141 13.23 -5.93 6.21
N THR A 142 12.81 -6.33 5.01
CA THR A 142 12.71 -7.74 4.59
C THR A 142 14.09 -8.37 4.34
N ASP A 143 15.13 -7.54 4.28
CA ASP A 143 16.55 -7.91 4.29
C ASP A 143 17.08 -8.24 5.70
N GLY A 144 16.22 -8.25 6.71
CA GLY A 144 16.59 -8.49 8.11
C GLY A 144 17.06 -7.24 8.85
N SER A 145 16.92 -6.06 8.24
CA SER A 145 17.31 -4.79 8.90
C SER A 145 16.37 -4.35 10.02
N GLY A 146 15.23 -5.02 10.25
CA GLY A 146 14.31 -4.70 11.34
C GLY A 146 13.23 -3.67 10.95
N LEU A 147 12.62 -3.01 11.93
CA LEU A 147 11.56 -2.02 11.74
C LEU A 147 12.15 -0.61 11.67
N TRP A 148 11.74 0.15 10.67
CA TRP A 148 12.13 1.53 10.46
C TRP A 148 10.92 2.45 10.58
N ALA A 149 11.15 3.68 11.04
CA ALA A 149 10.17 4.75 10.97
C ALA A 149 10.83 6.01 10.41
N PHE A 150 10.18 6.61 9.41
CA PHE A 150 10.60 7.86 8.80
C PHE A 150 9.54 8.93 9.03
N ASP A 151 9.94 10.17 9.30
CA ASP A 151 9.04 11.31 9.39
C ASP A 151 8.25 11.43 8.08
N GLN A 152 6.93 11.45 8.17
CA GLN A 152 6.08 11.37 6.98
C GLN A 152 6.22 12.58 6.04
N ALA A 153 6.65 13.73 6.56
CA ALA A 153 6.75 14.97 5.80
C ALA A 153 8.13 15.13 5.14
N THR A 154 9.18 14.67 5.81
CA THR A 154 10.58 14.96 5.44
C THR A 154 11.41 13.73 5.07
N GLY A 155 10.93 12.54 5.42
CA GLY A 155 11.68 11.30 5.26
C GLY A 155 12.81 11.11 6.28
N ALA A 156 12.98 12.02 7.25
CA ALA A 156 14.01 11.89 8.27
C ALA A 156 13.78 10.62 9.11
N GLN A 157 14.82 9.82 9.34
CA GLN A 157 14.69 8.62 10.18
C GLN A 157 14.36 9.03 11.63
N LEU A 158 13.22 8.58 12.14
CA LEU A 158 12.76 8.80 13.51
C LEU A 158 13.11 7.64 14.43
N PHE A 159 13.10 6.41 13.88
CA PHE A 159 13.33 5.20 14.64
C PHE A 159 13.90 4.09 13.75
N HIS A 160 14.68 3.22 14.36
CA HIS A 160 15.15 1.97 13.78
C HIS A 160 15.36 0.95 14.90
N SER A 161 14.75 -0.23 14.76
CA SER A 161 14.87 -1.30 15.76
C SER A 161 16.13 -2.13 15.60
N ALA A 162 16.38 -3.04 16.54
CA ALA A 162 17.28 -4.16 16.30
C ALA A 162 16.77 -5.03 15.13
N SER A 163 17.69 -5.74 14.50
CA SER A 163 17.42 -6.68 13.41
C SER A 163 16.47 -7.80 13.83
N PHE A 164 15.56 -8.14 12.93
CA PHE A 164 14.74 -9.34 12.97
C PHE A 164 14.40 -9.75 11.55
N THR A 165 14.08 -11.02 11.35
CA THR A 165 13.68 -11.53 10.03
C THR A 165 12.18 -11.34 9.83
N ALA A 166 11.78 -10.91 8.64
CA ALA A 166 10.40 -10.90 8.19
C ALA A 166 10.32 -11.45 6.77
N HIS A 167 9.16 -12.00 6.40
CA HIS A 167 8.91 -12.40 5.02
C HIS A 167 8.70 -11.17 4.12
N ARG A 168 8.90 -11.34 2.82
CA ARG A 168 8.50 -10.33 1.82
C ARG A 168 6.99 -10.11 1.90
N PHE A 169 6.55 -8.89 1.57
CA PHE A 169 5.14 -8.47 1.56
C PHE A 169 4.45 -8.39 2.93
N VAL A 170 5.17 -8.57 4.03
CA VAL A 170 4.62 -8.34 5.37
C VAL A 170 4.46 -6.84 5.60
N THR A 171 3.24 -6.42 5.93
CA THR A 171 2.89 -5.04 6.26
C THR A 171 2.73 -4.91 7.78
N PRO A 172 3.34 -3.90 8.43
CA PRO A 172 3.06 -3.62 9.83
C PRO A 172 1.60 -3.21 10.05
N SER A 173 1.11 -3.29 11.27
CA SER A 173 -0.21 -2.77 11.64
C SER A 173 -0.14 -1.88 12.86
N GLU A 174 -1.01 -0.88 12.94
CA GLU A 174 -1.08 0.02 14.09
C GLU A 174 -2.35 -0.22 14.90
N ALA A 175 -2.21 -0.24 16.22
CA ALA A 175 -3.33 -0.10 17.13
C ALA A 175 -2.87 0.42 18.50
N GLY A 176 -3.64 1.36 19.05
CA GLY A 176 -3.50 1.77 20.44
C GLY A 176 -2.14 2.42 20.78
N GLY A 177 -1.51 3.08 19.82
CA GLY A 177 -0.19 3.69 20.03
C GLY A 177 0.98 2.71 19.86
N HIS A 178 0.72 1.55 19.26
CA HIS A 178 1.73 0.53 18.98
C HIS A 178 1.73 0.13 17.51
N VAL A 179 2.93 -0.16 17.00
CA VAL A 179 3.12 -0.87 15.73
C VAL A 179 3.40 -2.34 16.01
N TYR A 180 2.67 -3.21 15.32
CA TYR A 180 2.80 -4.67 15.39
C TYR A 180 3.39 -5.20 14.10
N VAL A 181 4.41 -6.06 14.24
CA VAL A 181 5.17 -6.62 13.13
C VAL A 181 5.18 -8.15 13.25
N ALA A 182 4.83 -8.84 12.17
CA ALA A 182 5.08 -10.28 12.07
C ALA A 182 6.56 -10.52 11.74
N ALA A 183 7.32 -11.01 12.72
CA ALA A 183 8.75 -11.31 12.62
C ALA A 183 8.96 -12.82 12.69
N GLY A 184 8.98 -13.47 11.52
CA GLY A 184 9.04 -14.93 11.41
C GLY A 184 7.80 -15.59 12.04
N ASP A 185 8.01 -16.30 13.13
CA ASP A 185 6.98 -17.01 13.91
C ASP A 185 6.47 -16.23 15.13
N THR A 186 6.91 -14.98 15.30
CA THR A 186 6.52 -14.12 16.43
C THR A 186 5.87 -12.82 15.96
N ILE A 187 5.11 -12.19 16.85
CA ILE A 187 4.63 -10.81 16.67
C ILE A 187 5.40 -9.92 17.64
N LEU A 188 6.13 -8.96 17.08
CA LEU A 188 6.78 -7.90 17.86
C LEU A 188 5.84 -6.71 17.99
N SER A 189 5.92 -5.99 19.11
CA SER A 189 5.19 -4.76 19.35
C SER A 189 6.16 -3.64 19.70
N PHE A 190 6.00 -2.50 19.05
CA PHE A 190 6.82 -1.30 19.21
C PHE A 190 5.91 -0.15 19.64
N ASN A 191 6.25 0.51 20.74
CA ASN A 191 5.48 1.65 21.23
C ASN A 191 5.85 2.92 20.44
N MET A 192 4.85 3.64 19.91
CA MET A 192 5.03 4.83 19.08
C MET A 192 5.26 6.12 19.89
N GLN A 193 6.07 6.06 20.96
CA GLN A 193 6.49 7.25 21.70
C GLN A 193 7.76 7.83 21.07
N PHE A 194 7.58 8.57 19.98
CA PHE A 194 8.62 9.47 19.48
C PHE A 194 8.72 10.64 20.45
N GLY A 195 9.71 10.62 21.36
CA GLY A 195 9.89 11.55 22.48
C GLY A 195 9.18 12.90 22.38
N VAL A 196 7.90 12.96 22.77
CA VAL A 196 7.18 14.18 23.14
C VAL A 196 7.21 14.21 24.66
N LEU A 197 7.71 15.29 25.27
CA LEU A 197 7.50 15.54 26.70
C LEU A 197 6.00 15.36 26.98
N PRO A 198 5.59 14.61 28.01
CA PRO A 198 4.18 14.27 28.19
C PRO A 198 3.36 15.55 28.37
N SER A 199 2.61 15.95 27.34
CA SER A 199 1.42 16.77 27.54
C SER A 199 0.38 15.87 28.20
N SER A 200 -0.23 16.40 29.26
CA SER A 200 -1.22 15.71 30.09
C SER A 200 -2.21 14.89 29.24
N PRO A 201 -2.52 13.64 29.62
CA PRO A 201 -3.40 12.79 28.83
C PRO A 201 -4.77 13.46 28.68
N GLU A 202 -5.21 13.59 27.43
CA GLU A 202 -6.60 13.87 27.09
C GLU A 202 -7.47 12.71 27.62
N PRO A 203 -8.63 12.96 28.24
CA PRO A 203 -9.47 11.89 28.76
C PRO A 203 -9.92 10.96 27.63
N GLN A 204 -9.57 9.67 27.71
CA GLN A 204 -10.12 8.68 26.79
C GLN A 204 -11.66 8.66 26.92
N PRO A 205 -12.41 8.58 25.80
CA PRO A 205 -13.84 8.35 25.87
C PRO A 205 -14.10 7.00 26.53
N SER A 206 -14.90 6.99 27.60
CA SER A 206 -15.28 5.78 28.31
C SER A 206 -15.97 4.80 27.36
N ARG A 207 -15.41 3.60 27.19
CA ARG A 207 -16.12 2.50 26.54
C ARG A 207 -17.36 2.19 27.37
N SER A 208 -18.54 2.44 26.81
CA SER A 208 -19.78 1.93 27.39
C SER A 208 -19.80 0.40 27.27
N PRO A 209 -20.19 -0.34 28.31
CA PRO A 209 -20.34 -1.78 28.19
C PRO A 209 -21.45 -2.09 27.17
N ILE A 210 -21.12 -2.91 26.18
CA ILE A 210 -22.10 -3.52 25.28
C ILE A 210 -22.89 -4.52 26.12
N LEU A 211 -24.18 -4.26 26.35
CA LEU A 211 -25.08 -5.24 26.94
C LEU A 211 -25.14 -6.49 26.04
N PRO A 212 -25.10 -7.71 26.60
CA PRO A 212 -25.23 -8.91 25.79
C PRO A 212 -26.59 -8.92 25.08
N ALA A 213 -26.56 -8.99 23.74
CA ALA A 213 -27.76 -9.13 22.94
C ALA A 213 -28.43 -10.47 23.28
N THR A 214 -29.74 -10.44 23.52
CA THR A 214 -30.56 -11.63 23.70
C THR A 214 -30.58 -12.42 22.37
N PRO A 215 -30.33 -13.73 22.35
CA PRO A 215 -30.34 -14.48 21.09
C PRO A 215 -31.76 -14.55 20.53
N THR A 216 -31.97 -13.96 19.36
CA THR A 216 -33.18 -14.16 18.56
C THR A 216 -33.18 -15.58 18.00
N PRO A 217 -34.28 -16.35 18.08
CA PRO A 217 -34.34 -17.68 17.48
C PRO A 217 -34.25 -17.58 15.95
N ALA A 218 -33.41 -18.42 15.34
CA ALA A 218 -33.32 -18.52 13.89
C ALA A 218 -34.66 -19.00 13.29
N PRO A 219 -35.13 -18.45 12.16
CA PRO A 219 -36.26 -19.03 11.44
C PRO A 219 -35.89 -20.41 10.91
N GLY A 220 -36.77 -21.39 11.16
CA GLY A 220 -36.57 -22.78 10.74
C GLY A 220 -36.40 -22.91 9.22
N ARG A 221 -35.38 -23.67 8.79
CA ARG A 221 -35.22 -24.06 7.39
C ARG A 221 -36.37 -24.95 6.96
N SER A 222 -37.08 -24.56 5.91
CA SER A 222 -37.97 -25.47 5.17
C SER A 222 -37.15 -26.62 4.54
N PRO A 223 -37.74 -27.82 4.38
CA PRO A 223 -37.06 -28.93 3.72
C PRO A 223 -36.71 -28.59 2.27
N VAL A 224 -35.54 -29.04 1.84
CA VAL A 224 -35.05 -28.93 0.46
C VAL A 224 -35.75 -29.98 -0.40
N ASP A 225 -36.39 -29.56 -1.49
CA ASP A 225 -36.93 -30.47 -2.50
C ASP A 225 -35.79 -31.27 -3.19
N PRO A 226 -36.00 -32.56 -3.53
CA PRO A 226 -34.96 -33.37 -4.16
C PRO A 226 -34.56 -32.83 -5.53
N ALA A 227 -33.25 -32.81 -5.78
CA ALA A 227 -32.61 -32.23 -6.95
C ALA A 227 -33.08 -32.84 -8.29
N SER A 228 -33.23 -31.99 -9.30
CA SER A 228 -33.49 -32.39 -10.70
C SER A 228 -32.32 -33.18 -11.30
N PRO A 229 -32.59 -34.15 -12.19
CA PRO A 229 -31.54 -34.96 -12.81
C PRO A 229 -30.71 -34.16 -13.83
N PRO A 230 -29.44 -34.54 -14.05
CA PRO A 230 -28.54 -33.85 -14.97
C PRO A 230 -28.92 -34.04 -16.45
N PRO A 231 -28.60 -33.09 -17.33
CA PRO A 231 -28.86 -33.20 -18.77
C PRO A 231 -27.93 -34.22 -19.45
N PRO A 232 -28.38 -34.84 -20.56
CA PRO A 232 -27.59 -35.83 -21.27
C PRO A 232 -26.39 -35.21 -22.01
N PRO A 233 -25.30 -35.98 -22.21
CA PRO A 233 -24.10 -35.49 -22.88
C PRO A 233 -24.35 -35.28 -24.38
N THR A 234 -23.78 -34.21 -24.93
CA THR A 234 -23.76 -33.92 -26.37
C THR A 234 -22.57 -34.63 -27.01
N ASP A 235 -22.84 -35.53 -27.96
CA ASP A 235 -21.83 -36.14 -28.82
C ASP A 235 -21.22 -35.10 -29.77
N ARG A 236 -19.91 -35.26 -30.06
CA ARG A 236 -19.18 -34.53 -31.11
C ARG A 236 -19.35 -35.16 -32.47
#